data_AF-A0A3M0YUU7-F1
#
_entry.id   AF-A0A3M0YUU7-F1
#
_cell.length_a   1.000
_cell.length_b   1.000
_cell.length_c   1.000
_cell.angle_alpha   90.00
_cell.angle_beta   90.00
_cell.angle_gamma   90.00
#
_symmetry.space_group_name_H-M   'P 1'
#
loop_
_entity.id
_entity.type
_entity.pdbx_description
1 polymer ?
#
loop_
_entity_poly.entity_id
_entity_poly.type
_entity_poly.pdbx_seq_one_letter_code
_entity_poly.pdbx_strand_id
1 'polypeptide(L)' 'MIMKKLAKGLLTAAAVALSAIGTQALEIGQSAPLFSANSTQGPIHLGDLLGEKHLVLAFYYADFTPV' A
#
# COMPACT_ATOMS: atom_id res chain seq x y z
N MET A 1 14.06 37.72 -7.00
CA MET A 1 14.23 36.54 -7.88
C MET A 1 14.69 35.28 -7.14
N ILE A 2 15.61 35.38 -6.16
CA ILE A 2 16.14 34.25 -5.36
C ILE A 2 15.09 33.59 -4.45
N MET A 3 14.24 34.38 -3.80
CA MET A 3 13.22 33.89 -2.87
C MET A 3 12.16 33.00 -3.53
N LYS A 4 11.82 33.26 -4.81
CA LYS A 4 10.91 32.41 -5.60
C LYS A 4 11.53 31.05 -5.96
N LYS A 5 12.86 31.01 -6.16
CA LYS A 5 13.60 29.76 -6.44
C LYS A 5 13.71 28.90 -5.19
N LEU A 6 13.96 29.52 -4.03
CA LEU A 6 13.97 28.85 -2.72
C LEU A 6 12.61 28.27 -2.36
N ALA A 7 11.53 29.05 -2.50
CA ALA A 7 10.17 28.56 -2.26
C ALA A 7 9.81 27.38 -3.17
N LYS A 8 10.17 27.46 -4.46
CA LYS A 8 9.93 26.38 -5.43
C LYS A 8 10.72 25.12 -5.07
N GLY A 9 11.98 25.25 -4.68
CA GLY A 9 12.81 24.11 -4.24
C GLY A 9 12.23 23.42 -3.00
N LEU A 10 11.77 24.21 -2.02
CA LEU A 10 11.15 23.67 -0.80
C LEU A 10 9.83 22.95 -1.10
N LEU A 11 8.99 23.51 -1.97
CA LEU A 11 7.74 22.89 -2.43
C LEU A 11 7.99 21.56 -3.16
N THR A 12 9.01 21.50 -4.02
CA THR A 12 9.35 20.26 -4.73
C THR A 12 9.87 19.18 -3.77
N ALA A 13 10.71 19.54 -2.80
CA ALA A 13 11.20 18.60 -1.80
C ALA A 13 10.07 18.04 -0.91
N ALA A 14 9.14 18.90 -0.49
CA ALA A 14 7.98 18.49 0.30
C ALA A 14 7.04 17.54 -0.46
N ALA A 15 6.81 17.77 -1.76
CA ALA A 15 5.99 16.90 -2.60
C ALA A 15 6.60 15.50 -2.75
N VAL A 16 7.92 15.42 -2.94
CA VAL A 16 8.64 14.14 -3.02
C VAL A 16 8.60 13.41 -1.68
N ALA A 17 8.85 14.10 -0.56
CA ALA A 17 8.75 13.50 0.76
C ALA A 17 7.34 12.97 1.07
N LEU A 18 6.29 13.71 0.67
CA LEU A 18 4.90 13.29 0.86
C LEU A 18 4.55 12.04 0.03
N SER A 19 5.09 11.90 -1.18
CA SER A 19 4.89 10.70 -2.01
C SER A 19 5.57 9.44 -1.45
N ALA A 20 6.59 9.59 -0.60
CA ALA A 20 7.28 8.46 0.04
C ALA A 20 6.53 7.91 1.28
N ILE A 21 5.48 8.58 1.76
CA ILE A 21 4.70 8.17 2.95
C ILE A 21 3.82 6.92 2.69
N GLY A 22 3.74 6.47 1.44
CA GLY A 22 2.76 5.44 1.01
C GLY A 22 3.07 3.98 1.32
N THR A 23 4.15 3.63 2.05
CA THR A 23 4.54 2.22 2.26
C THR A 23 4.89 1.90 3.70
N GLN A 24 3.96 2.15 4.61
CA GLN A 24 4.06 1.60 5.96
C GLN A 24 3.57 0.14 5.92
N ALA A 25 4.45 -0.80 6.25
CA ALA A 25 4.07 -2.19 6.43
C ALA A 25 3.11 -2.31 7.65
N LEU A 26 2.16 -3.23 7.56
CA LEU A 26 1.28 -3.53 8.68
C LEU A 26 2.11 -4.15 9.82
N GLU A 27 1.95 -3.64 11.03
CA GLU A 27 2.62 -4.17 12.22
C GLU A 27 1.76 -5.24 12.92
N ILE A 28 2.41 -6.08 13.73
CA ILE A 28 1.73 -7.12 14.52
C ILE A 28 0.71 -6.47 15.46
N GLY A 29 -0.51 -6.99 15.45
CA GLY A 29 -1.62 -6.49 16.28
C GLY A 29 -2.43 -5.37 15.64
N GLN A 30 -1.99 -4.81 14.51
CA GLN A 30 -2.84 -3.90 13.72
C GLN A 30 -3.91 -4.70 12.96
N SER A 31 -5.10 -4.12 12.87
CA SER A 31 -6.18 -4.70 12.06
C SER A 31 -5.81 -4.70 10.58
N ALA A 32 -6.01 -5.83 9.91
CA ALA A 32 -5.83 -5.93 8.46
C ALA A 32 -6.77 -4.95 7.74
N PRO A 33 -6.29 -4.17 6.76
CA PRO A 33 -7.14 -3.28 5.97
C PRO A 33 -8.16 -4.09 5.16
N LEU A 34 -9.42 -3.67 5.22
CA LEU A 34 -10.45 -4.26 4.37
C LEU A 34 -10.18 -3.92 2.90
N PHE A 35 -10.30 -4.91 2.03
CA PHE A 35 -10.20 -4.74 0.59
C PHE A 35 -11.24 -5.57 -0.16
N SER A 36 -11.46 -5.15 -1.41
CA SER A 36 -12.21 -5.88 -2.42
C SER A 36 -11.31 -6.04 -3.64
N ALA A 37 -11.21 -7.25 -4.18
CA ALA A 37 -10.35 -7.55 -5.32
C ALA A 37 -11.00 -8.56 -6.25
N ASN A 38 -10.52 -8.61 -7.50
CA ASN A 38 -10.81 -9.73 -8.39
C ASN A 38 -9.78 -10.84 -8.15
N SER A 39 -10.24 -12.07 -8.05
CA SER A 39 -9.39 -13.25 -7.95
C SER A 39 -9.64 -14.22 -9.11
N THR A 40 -8.81 -15.26 -9.21
CA THR A 40 -9.01 -16.36 -10.17
C THR A 40 -10.29 -17.16 -9.94
N GLN A 41 -10.94 -17.02 -8.78
CA GLN A 41 -12.21 -17.65 -8.43
C GLN A 41 -13.39 -16.67 -8.43
N GLY A 42 -13.17 -15.44 -8.92
CA GLY A 42 -14.16 -14.36 -8.91
C GLY A 42 -13.86 -13.28 -7.86
N PRO A 43 -14.77 -12.31 -7.68
CA PRO A 43 -14.61 -11.24 -6.70
C PRO A 43 -14.45 -11.79 -5.27
N ILE A 44 -13.58 -11.15 -4.49
CA ILE A 44 -13.32 -11.48 -3.09
C ILE A 44 -13.34 -10.21 -2.24
N HIS A 45 -13.94 -10.31 -1.05
CA HIS A 45 -13.99 -9.25 -0.06
C HIS A 45 -13.40 -9.78 1.24
N LEU A 46 -12.37 -9.11 1.79
CA LEU A 46 -11.75 -9.59 3.04
C LEU A 46 -12.77 -9.63 4.18
N GLY A 47 -13.66 -8.65 4.25
CA GLY A 47 -14.68 -8.53 5.30
C GLY A 47 -15.59 -9.75 5.42
N ASP A 48 -15.89 -10.43 4.31
CA ASP A 48 -16.75 -11.61 4.28
C ASP A 48 -16.04 -12.87 4.81
N LEU A 49 -14.71 -12.83 4.94
CA LEU A 49 -13.88 -13.97 5.36
C LEU A 49 -13.37 -13.82 6.80
N LEU A 50 -13.50 -12.64 7.39
CA LEU A 50 -13.03 -12.37 8.75
C LEU A 50 -13.92 -13.08 9.78
N GLY A 51 -13.30 -13.65 10.82
CA GLY A 51 -14.00 -14.26 11.95
C GLY A 51 -14.39 -15.73 11.76
N GLU A 52 -14.33 -16.27 10.54
CA GLU A 52 -14.61 -17.68 10.27
C GLU A 52 -13.39 -18.59 10.51
N LYS A 53 -12.19 -18.08 10.19
CA LYS A 53 -10.91 -18.82 10.26
C LYS A 53 -9.72 -17.87 10.27
N HIS A 54 -8.54 -18.40 10.59
CA HIS A 54 -7.28 -17.70 10.36
C HIS A 54 -6.99 -17.62 8.86
N LEU A 55 -6.52 -16.45 8.41
CA LEU A 55 -6.25 -16.16 7.00
C LEU A 55 -4.76 -15.81 6.82
N VAL A 56 -4.16 -16.31 5.74
CA VAL A 56 -2.79 -15.96 5.32
C VAL A 56 -2.88 -15.27 3.98
N LEU A 57 -2.32 -14.05 3.90
CA LEU A 57 -2.17 -13.30 2.66
C LEU A 57 -0.70 -13.32 2.26
N ALA A 58 -0.40 -13.91 1.11
CA ALA A 58 0.94 -13.96 0.56
C ALA A 58 1.05 -13.00 -0.64
N PHE A 59 1.93 -12.02 -0.54
CA PHE A 59 2.24 -11.10 -1.62
C PHE A 59 3.49 -11.58 -2.36
N TYR A 60 3.47 -11.52 -3.68
CA TYR A 60 4.59 -11.85 -4.55
C TYR A 60 4.72 -10.79 -5.65
N TYR A 61 5.90 -10.71 -6.27
CA TYR A 61 6.22 -9.60 -7.18
C TYR A 61 5.51 -9.70 -8.53
N ALA A 62 5.63 -10.84 -9.20
CA ALA A 62 5.04 -11.06 -10.52
C ALA A 62 4.90 -12.55 -10.82
N ASP A 63 3.96 -12.87 -11.72
CA ASP A 63 3.84 -14.20 -12.30
C ASP A 63 5.02 -14.50 -13.24
N PHE A 64 5.40 -15.76 -13.36
CA PHE A 64 6.41 -16.25 -14.31
C PHE A 64 7.83 -15.66 -14.14
N THR A 65 8.18 -15.18 -12.94
CA THR A 65 9.55 -14.75 -12.61
C THR A 65 10.26 -15.76 -11.69
N PRO A 66 11.59 -15.94 -11.82
CA PRO A 66 12.37 -16.70 -10.83
C PRO A 66 12.24 -16.11 -9.42
N VAL A 67 12.46 -16.97 -8.43
CA VAL A 67 12.58 -16.58 -7.01
C VAL A 67 13.99 -16.13 -6.66
#